data_AF-C3XZA8-F1
#
_entry.id   AF-C3XZA8-F1
#
_cell.length_a   1.000
_cell.length_b   1.000
_cell.length_c   1.000
_cell.angle_alpha   90.00
_cell.angle_beta   90.00
_cell.angle_gamma   90.00
#
_symmetry.space_group_name_H-M   'P 1'
#
loop_
_entity.id
_entity.type
_entity.pdbx_description
1 polymer ?
#
loop_
_entity_poly.entity_id
_entity_poly.type
_entity_poly.pdbx_seq_one_letter_code
_entity_poly.pdbx_strand_id
1 'polypeptide(L)'
;MMINDQLILEEEYDETYEPTEEEIREYALEVLGLQLPKDQDLLWVAREGINAPLPDDWKPCQDGNGDIYYFNFSTGDSVWDHPCDEYYRKMVQEERDKKKLGGGNHKCP
;
A
#
# COMPACT_ATOMS: atom_id res chain seq x y z
N MET A 1 -3.30 7.89 -22.20
CA MET A 1 -4.43 8.08 -23.15
C MET A 1 -5.42 9.08 -22.55
N MET A 2 -5.91 10.08 -23.29
CA MET A 2 -6.94 11.00 -22.78
C MET A 2 -8.35 10.52 -23.13
N ILE A 3 -9.24 10.42 -22.14
CA ILE A 3 -10.66 10.07 -22.29
C ILE A 3 -11.48 11.04 -21.44
N ASN A 4 -12.40 11.79 -22.05
CA ASN A 4 -13.31 12.71 -21.34
C ASN A 4 -12.58 13.67 -20.37
N ASP A 5 -11.53 14.34 -20.86
CA ASP A 5 -10.66 15.24 -20.07
C ASP A 5 -9.88 14.58 -18.92
N GLN A 6 -9.94 13.25 -18.79
CA GLN A 6 -9.14 12.47 -17.85
C GLN A 6 -7.96 11.83 -18.58
N LEU A 7 -6.79 11.86 -17.98
CA LEU A 7 -5.59 11.23 -18.52
C LEU A 7 -5.38 9.88 -17.83
N ILE A 8 -5.56 8.79 -18.57
CA ILE A 8 -5.14 7.45 -18.14
C ILE A 8 -3.63 7.40 -18.27
N LEU A 9 -2.97 7.19 -17.14
CA LEU A 9 -1.53 7.00 -17.04
C LEU A 9 -1.21 5.51 -17.22
N GLU A 10 -0.07 5.24 -17.84
CA GLU A 10 0.49 3.89 -17.83
C GLU A 10 1.31 3.73 -16.54
N GLU A 11 1.12 2.61 -15.86
CA GLU A 11 1.97 2.25 -14.74
C GLU A 11 3.34 1.85 -15.31
N GLU A 12 4.26 2.81 -15.40
CA GLU A 12 5.66 2.52 -15.65
C GLU A 12 6.28 2.03 -14.33
N TYR A 13 6.05 0.75 -14.01
CA TYR A 13 6.73 0.10 -12.90
C TYR A 13 8.23 0.01 -13.22
N ASP A 14 9.00 0.89 -12.59
CA ASP A 14 10.46 0.80 -12.65
C ASP A 14 10.90 -0.31 -11.69
N GLU A 15 11.29 -1.46 -12.24
CA GLU A 15 11.81 -2.61 -11.46
C GLU A 15 13.05 -2.24 -10.62
N THR A 16 13.69 -1.12 -10.90
CA THR A 16 14.85 -0.60 -10.16
C THR A 16 14.49 0.45 -9.12
N TYR A 17 13.22 0.84 -9.02
CA TYR A 17 12.75 1.75 -7.97
C TYR A 17 12.94 1.09 -6.61
N GLU A 18 13.71 1.74 -5.76
CA GLU A 18 13.86 1.37 -4.36
C GLU A 18 13.29 2.50 -3.51
N PRO A 19 12.18 2.28 -2.77
CA PRO A 19 11.62 3.31 -1.91
C PRO A 19 12.60 3.63 -0.79
N THR A 20 12.73 4.92 -0.52
CA THR A 20 13.56 5.46 0.56
C THR A 20 13.00 5.09 1.93
N GLU A 21 13.83 5.18 2.96
CA GLU A 21 13.36 4.96 4.33
C GLU A 21 12.26 5.94 4.76
N GLU A 22 12.26 7.15 4.21
CA GLU A 22 11.26 8.18 4.50
C GLU A 22 9.91 7.79 3.89
N GLU A 23 9.87 7.43 2.61
CA GLU A 23 8.65 6.94 1.94
C GLU A 23 8.07 5.71 2.66
N ILE A 24 8.93 4.75 3.04
CA ILE A 24 8.52 3.56 3.80
C ILE A 24 7.90 3.96 5.14
N ARG A 25 8.47 4.94 5.85
CA ARG A 25 7.94 5.40 7.15
C ARG A 25 6.63 6.17 6.98
N GLU A 26 6.54 7.05 5.99
CA GLU A 26 5.32 7.80 5.71
C GLU A 26 4.17 6.85 5.35
N TYR A 27 4.40 5.93 4.41
CA TYR A 27 3.40 4.92 4.05
C TYR A 27 3.02 4.03 5.24
N ALA A 28 4.01 3.62 6.04
CA ALA A 28 3.76 2.86 7.27
C ALA A 28 2.83 3.62 8.25
N LEU A 29 3.08 4.90 8.50
CA LEU A 29 2.34 5.67 9.51
C LEU A 29 0.99 6.15 8.99
N GLU A 30 0.96 6.77 7.81
CA GLU A 30 -0.19 7.48 7.26
C GLU A 30 -1.16 6.54 6.56
N VAL A 31 -0.65 5.54 5.82
CA VAL A 31 -1.48 4.62 5.04
C VAL A 31 -1.81 3.36 5.82
N LEU A 32 -0.78 2.69 6.37
CA LEU A 32 -0.96 1.40 7.04
C LEU A 32 -1.29 1.52 8.54
N GLY A 33 -1.11 2.70 9.14
CA GLY A 33 -1.39 2.95 10.56
C GLY A 33 -0.44 2.21 11.52
N LEU A 34 0.82 2.00 11.14
CA LEU A 34 1.87 1.50 12.04
C LEU A 34 2.17 2.51 13.15
N GLN A 35 2.59 2.03 14.31
CA GLN A 35 3.03 2.87 15.43
C GLN A 35 4.52 2.67 15.64
N LEU A 36 5.36 3.65 15.29
CA LEU A 36 6.80 3.58 15.55
C LEU A 36 7.13 4.15 16.94
N PRO A 37 8.09 3.55 17.69
CA PRO A 37 8.95 2.41 17.32
C PRO A 37 8.33 1.01 17.59
N LYS A 38 7.08 0.95 18.06
CA LYS A 38 6.43 -0.29 18.52
C LYS A 38 6.28 -1.37 17.42
N ASP A 39 5.97 -0.94 16.21
CA ASP A 39 5.77 -1.77 15.01
C ASP A 39 6.92 -1.62 14.01
N GLN A 40 8.13 -1.24 14.47
CA GLN A 40 9.29 -1.04 13.59
C GLN A 40 9.67 -2.31 12.81
N ASP A 41 9.39 -3.49 13.39
CA ASP A 41 9.55 -4.78 12.75
C ASP A 41 8.54 -5.06 11.63
N LEU A 42 7.53 -4.21 11.43
CA LEU A 42 6.52 -4.32 10.38
C LEU A 42 6.77 -3.36 9.21
N LEU A 43 7.86 -2.58 9.23
CA LEU A 43 8.22 -1.66 8.14
C LEU A 43 8.44 -2.37 6.80
N TRP A 44 8.75 -3.67 6.80
CA TRP A 44 8.83 -4.46 5.57
C TRP A 44 7.48 -4.54 4.85
N VAL A 45 6.35 -4.54 5.58
CA VAL A 45 5.01 -4.55 4.98
C VAL A 45 4.75 -3.26 4.22
N ALA A 46 5.20 -2.12 4.77
CA ALA A 46 5.14 -0.84 4.08
C ALA A 46 6.00 -0.82 2.81
N ARG A 47 7.22 -1.36 2.88
CA ARG A 47 8.09 -1.51 1.71
C ARG A 47 7.46 -2.38 0.63
N GLU A 48 6.83 -3.49 0.99
CA GLU A 48 6.11 -4.33 0.03
C GLU A 48 4.89 -3.63 -0.54
N GLY A 49 4.15 -2.86 0.27
CA GLY A 49 2.99 -2.09 -0.18
C GLY A 49 3.31 -1.03 -1.22
N ILE A 50 4.41 -0.29 -1.02
CA ILE A 50 4.88 0.72 -1.98
C ILE A 50 5.31 0.07 -3.31
N ASN A 51 5.95 -1.11 -3.25
CA ASN A 51 6.40 -1.82 -4.46
C ASN A 51 5.31 -2.72 -5.06
N ALA A 52 4.10 -2.73 -4.49
CA ALA A 52 3.04 -3.59 -4.97
C ALA A 52 2.56 -3.07 -6.33
N PRO A 53 2.60 -3.88 -7.40
CA PRO A 53 1.99 -3.48 -8.65
C PRO A 53 0.48 -3.35 -8.46
N LEU A 54 -0.14 -2.49 -9.27
CA LEU A 54 -1.60 -2.45 -9.34
C LEU A 54 -2.15 -3.79 -9.85
N PRO A 55 -3.33 -4.21 -9.39
CA PRO A 55 -3.98 -5.37 -9.99
C PRO A 55 -4.35 -5.07 -11.45
N ASP A 56 -4.32 -6.08 -12.32
CA ASP A 56 -4.43 -5.95 -13.80
C ASP A 56 -5.57 -5.03 -14.31
N ASP A 57 -6.70 -5.01 -13.61
CA ASP A 57 -7.87 -4.23 -14.00
C ASP A 57 -7.84 -2.76 -13.54
N TRP A 58 -6.86 -2.37 -12.71
CA TRP A 58 -6.71 -1.02 -12.17
C TRP A 58 -5.66 -0.21 -12.92
N LYS A 59 -5.93 1.08 -13.13
CA LYS A 59 -4.91 2.03 -13.63
C LYS A 59 -4.97 3.37 -12.93
N PRO A 60 -3.83 4.07 -12.79
CA PRO A 60 -3.83 5.45 -12.34
C PRO A 60 -4.41 6.35 -13.44
N CYS A 61 -5.31 7.23 -13.03
CA CYS A 61 -5.95 8.23 -13.85
C CYS A 61 -5.75 9.59 -13.20
N GLN A 62 -5.53 10.60 -14.02
CA GLN A 62 -5.47 11.99 -13.58
C GLN A 62 -6.76 12.70 -13.97
N ASP A 63 -7.37 13.37 -13.00
CA ASP A 63 -8.57 14.17 -13.23
C ASP A 63 -8.23 15.54 -13.87
N GLY A 64 -9.26 16.35 -14.14
CA GLY A 64 -9.08 17.68 -14.74
C GLY A 64 -8.38 18.71 -13.84
N ASN A 65 -8.24 18.45 -12.53
CA ASN A 65 -7.50 19.28 -11.59
C ASN A 65 -6.02 18.87 -11.49
N GLY A 66 -5.67 17.71 -12.02
CA GLY A 66 -4.34 17.14 -11.93
C GLY A 66 -4.17 16.12 -10.80
N ASP A 67 -5.24 15.78 -10.08
CA ASP A 67 -5.21 14.83 -8.98
C ASP A 67 -5.23 13.39 -9.51
N ILE A 68 -4.44 12.52 -8.88
CA ILE A 68 -4.35 11.10 -9.24
C ILE A 68 -5.38 10.29 -8.46
N TYR A 69 -6.10 9.43 -9.15
CA TYR A 69 -6.98 8.41 -8.59
C TYR A 69 -6.80 7.10 -9.34
N TYR A 70 -7.24 5.99 -8.77
CA TYR A 70 -7.15 4.67 -9.40
C TYR A 70 -8.54 4.25 -9.88
N PHE A 71 -8.62 3.78 -11.12
CA PHE A 71 -9.87 3.33 -11.74
C PHE A 71 -9.79 1.87 -12.15
N ASN A 72 -10.80 1.09 -11.80
CA ASN A 72 -10.98 -0.29 -12.21
C ASN A 72 -11.78 -0.36 -13.52
N PHE A 73 -11.15 -0.81 -14.60
CA PHE A 73 -11.76 -0.88 -15.93
C PHE A 73 -12.71 -2.08 -16.11
N SER A 74 -12.67 -3.06 -15.21
CA SER A 74 -13.52 -4.25 -15.22
C SER A 74 -14.84 -3.99 -14.48
N THR A 75 -14.79 -3.33 -13.32
CA THR A 75 -15.97 -3.05 -12.48
C THR A 75 -16.54 -1.64 -12.67
N GLY A 76 -15.71 -0.68 -13.11
CA GLY A 76 -16.05 0.73 -13.19
C GLY A 76 -15.89 1.49 -11.88
N ASP A 77 -15.28 0.88 -10.86
CA ASP A 77 -15.04 1.51 -9.56
C ASP A 77 -13.84 2.48 -9.60
N SER A 78 -13.85 3.48 -8.73
CA SER A 78 -12.75 4.42 -8.56
C SER A 78 -12.41 4.62 -7.09
N VAL A 79 -11.12 4.67 -6.76
CA VAL A 79 -10.62 4.95 -5.41
C VAL A 79 -9.51 6.00 -5.46
N TRP A 80 -9.36 6.74 -4.37
CA TRP A 80 -8.29 7.73 -4.22
C TRP A 80 -7.02 7.10 -3.65
N ASP A 81 -7.18 6.17 -2.72
CA ASP A 81 -6.09 5.38 -2.13
C ASP A 81 -5.65 4.26 -3.09
N HIS A 82 -4.45 3.72 -2.89
CA HIS A 82 -3.97 2.63 -3.72
C HIS A 82 -4.81 1.36 -3.44
N PRO A 83 -5.28 0.62 -4.46
CA PRO A 83 -6.23 -0.47 -4.28
C PRO A 83 -5.69 -1.64 -3.44
N CYS A 84 -4.37 -1.77 -3.31
CA CYS A 84 -3.73 -2.77 -2.45
C CYS A 84 -3.58 -2.32 -0.98
N ASP A 85 -3.85 -1.06 -0.64
CA ASP A 85 -3.62 -0.53 0.73
C ASP A 85 -4.42 -1.29 1.79
N GLU A 86 -5.66 -1.67 1.47
CA GLU A 86 -6.49 -2.47 2.40
C GLU A 86 -5.86 -3.84 2.70
N TYR A 87 -5.27 -4.48 1.68
CA TYR A 87 -4.58 -5.76 1.84
C TYR A 87 -3.39 -5.63 2.79
N TYR A 88 -2.56 -4.61 2.61
CA TYR A 88 -1.39 -4.39 3.46
C TYR A 88 -1.77 -3.94 4.88
N ARG A 89 -2.82 -3.13 5.05
CA ARG A 89 -3.38 -2.80 6.39
C ARG A 89 -3.80 -4.06 7.13
N LYS A 90 -4.47 -4.98 6.44
CA LYS A 90 -4.88 -6.26 7.02
C LYS A 90 -3.67 -7.13 7.39
N MET A 91 -2.66 -7.20 6.52
CA MET A 91 -1.42 -7.91 6.82
C MET A 91 -0.73 -7.38 8.09
N VAL A 92 -0.64 -6.06 8.25
CA VAL A 92 -0.12 -5.43 9.49
C VAL A 92 -0.90 -5.88 10.72
N GLN A 93 -2.23 -5.88 10.63
CA GLN A 93 -3.08 -6.30 11.74
C GLN A 93 -2.88 -7.79 12.10
N GLU A 94 -2.80 -8.65 11.10
CA GLU A 94 -2.52 -10.08 11.29
C GLU A 94 -1.16 -10.32 11.94
N GLU A 95 -0.10 -9.64 11.49
CA GLU A 95 1.23 -9.75 12.08
C GLU A 95 1.28 -9.22 13.53
N ARG A 96 0.58 -8.11 13.81
CA ARG A 96 0.40 -7.61 15.18
C ARG A 96 -0.26 -8.65 16.08
N ASP A 97 -1.29 -9.33 15.59
CA ASP A 97 -2.02 -10.31 16.37
C ASP A 97 -1.22 -11.62 16.54
N LYS A 98 -0.48 -12.06 15.53
CA LYS A 98 0.51 -13.14 15.65
C LYS A 98 1.56 -12.83 16.71
N LYS A 99 2.09 -11.60 16.75
CA LYS A 99 3.07 -11.17 17.75
C LYS A 99 2.50 -11.19 19.18
N LYS A 100 1.24 -10.81 19.36
CA LYS A 100 0.54 -10.92 20.66
C LYS A 100 0.36 -12.38 21.09
N LEU A 101 0.00 -13.26 20.15
CA LEU A 101 -0.25 -14.68 20.41
C LEU A 101 1.04 -15.49 20.63
N GLY A 102 2.12 -15.14 19.92
CA GLY A 102 3.43 -15.77 20.04
C GLY A 102 4.25 -15.33 21.26
N GLY A 103 3.82 -14.29 21.98
CA GLY A 103 4.43 -13.84 23.24
C GLY A 103 4.17 -14.75 24.44
N GLY A 104 3.36 -15.80 24.28
CA GLY A 104 3.06 -16.81 25.30
C GLY A 104 3.96 -18.04 25.20
N ASN A 105 5.28 -17.89 25.33
CA ASN A 105 6.12 -19.03 25.73
C ASN A 105 6.97 -18.64 26.95
N HIS A 106 6.29 -18.64 28.10
CA HIS A 106 6.90 -18.59 29.42
C HIS A 106 7.66 -19.90 29.67
N LYS A 107 8.86 -19.76 30.23
CA LYS A 107 9.84 -20.78 30.64
C LYS A 107 9.31 -22.08 31.25
N CYS A 108 10.04 -23.17 30.91
CA CYS A 108 10.49 -24.31 31.74
C CYS A 108 9.43 -25.27 32.33
N PRO A 109 9.74 -26.58 32.43
CA PRO A 109 10.76 -27.10 33.36
C PRO A 109 12.05 -27.59 32.70
#